data_AF-A0A2C5XLB0-F1
#
_entry.id   AF-A0A2C5XLB0-F1
#
_cell.length_a   1.000
_cell.length_b   1.000
_cell.length_c   1.000
_cell.angle_alpha   90.00
_cell.angle_beta   90.00
_cell.angle_gamma   90.00
#
_symmetry.space_group_name_H-M   'P 1'
#
loop_
_entity.id
_entity.type
_entity.pdbx_description
1 polymer ?
#
loop_
_entity_poly.entity_id
_entity_poly.type
_entity_poly.pdbx_seq_one_letter_code
_entity_poly.pdbx_strand_id
1 'polypeptide(L)'
;MLRRYALGFSNAGRQFSTMSSNTPLEDAIRAKIRAAFDPQTLEIYNDSHLHAHHKAMQGSTSRETHFRLVIISDAFKSKLQPARHRMVYALLRDEMAQENGIHALQLRTLTPEEEARQKKKDVDTQKQQQQQSQQSETQKPVPASQG
;
A
#
# COMPACT_ATOMS: atom_id res chain seq x y z
N MET A 1 -22.49 -43.27 16.82
CA MET A 1 -21.19 -43.08 17.48
C MET A 1 -20.27 -42.31 16.52
N LEU A 2 -20.07 -41.01 16.77
CA LEU A 2 -19.31 -40.12 15.88
C LEU A 2 -17.80 -40.31 16.08
N ARG A 3 -17.07 -40.61 14.99
CA ARG A 3 -15.60 -40.61 14.97
C ARG A 3 -15.09 -39.20 14.70
N ARG A 4 -14.42 -38.63 15.71
CA ARG A 4 -13.64 -37.39 15.65
C ARG A 4 -12.39 -37.61 14.79
N TYR A 5 -12.21 -36.82 13.74
CA TYR A 5 -10.91 -36.63 13.11
C TYR A 5 -10.36 -35.27 13.54
N ALA A 6 -9.43 -35.30 14.49
CA ALA A 6 -8.54 -34.20 14.79
C ALA A 6 -7.34 -34.31 13.84
N LEU A 7 -7.33 -33.49 12.79
CA LEU A 7 -6.12 -33.23 12.01
C LEU A 7 -5.48 -31.99 12.62
N GLY A 8 -4.42 -32.23 13.40
CA GLY A 8 -3.57 -31.19 13.96
C GLY A 8 -2.82 -30.49 12.84
N PHE A 9 -3.12 -29.21 12.64
CA PHE A 9 -2.25 -28.32 11.89
C PHE A 9 -1.02 -28.05 12.76
N SER A 10 0.11 -28.67 12.41
CA SER A 10 1.41 -28.33 12.98
C SER A 10 1.75 -26.89 12.60
N ASN A 11 1.50 -25.97 13.52
CA ASN A 11 1.92 -24.57 13.41
C ASN A 11 3.44 -24.52 13.59
N ALA A 12 4.18 -24.71 12.49
CA ALA A 12 5.62 -24.50 12.47
C ALA A 12 5.89 -22.98 12.54
N GLY A 13 5.94 -22.47 13.77
CA GLY A 13 6.42 -21.13 14.06
C GLY A 13 7.88 -21.01 13.65
N ARG A 14 8.14 -20.54 12.43
CA ARG A 14 9.46 -19.98 12.07
C ARG A 14 9.65 -18.72 12.91
N GLN A 15 10.45 -18.87 13.95
CA GLN A 15 11.08 -17.78 14.68
C GLN A 15 11.99 -17.06 13.67
N PHE A 16 11.49 -16.03 13.01
CA PHE A 16 12.35 -15.12 12.24
C PHE A 16 13.11 -14.27 13.25
N SER A 17 14.41 -14.51 13.40
CA SER A 17 15.30 -13.64 14.17
C SER A 17 15.25 -12.23 13.56
N THR A 18 14.56 -11.32 14.23
CA THR A 18 14.49 -9.91 13.86
C THR A 18 15.85 -9.27 14.14
N MET A 19 16.58 -8.90 13.09
CA MET A 19 17.59 -7.84 13.24
C MET A 19 16.81 -6.56 13.60
N SER A 20 17.23 -5.83 14.64
CA SER A 20 16.57 -4.59 15.07
C SER A 20 16.58 -3.54 13.95
N SER A 21 15.51 -3.52 13.15
CA SER A 21 15.20 -2.43 12.24
C SER A 21 14.31 -1.41 12.95
N ASN A 22 14.42 -0.15 12.52
CA ASN A 22 13.60 0.95 13.07
C ASN A 22 12.11 0.82 12.74
N THR A 23 11.73 -0.12 11.86
CA THR A 23 10.36 -0.40 11.39
C THR A 23 10.09 -1.91 11.35
N PRO A 24 10.03 -2.59 12.52
CA PRO A 24 9.93 -4.05 12.60
C PRO A 24 8.66 -4.61 11.94
N LEU A 25 7.55 -3.86 11.99
CA LEU A 25 6.29 -4.26 11.36
C LEU A 25 6.35 -4.14 9.83
N GLU A 26 6.97 -3.09 9.30
CA GLU A 26 7.17 -2.92 7.86
C GLU A 26 7.99 -4.09 7.28
N ASP A 27 9.06 -4.49 7.96
CA ASP A 27 9.90 -5.59 7.50
C ASP A 27 9.18 -6.94 7.55
N ALA A 28 8.37 -7.19 8.59
CA ALA A 28 7.53 -8.38 8.67
C ALA A 28 6.53 -8.44 7.50
N ILE A 29 5.85 -7.32 7.22
CA ILE A 29 4.93 -7.19 6.07
C ILE A 29 5.68 -7.44 4.76
N ARG A 30 6.84 -6.80 4.57
CA ARG A 30 7.67 -6.94 3.38
C ARG A 30 8.07 -8.39 3.13
N ALA A 31 8.55 -9.07 4.16
CA ALA A 31 8.98 -10.46 4.09
C ALA A 31 7.80 -11.38 3.71
N LYS A 32 6.65 -11.23 4.37
CA LYS A 32 5.44 -12.03 4.09
C LYS A 32 4.95 -11.83 2.67
N ILE A 33 4.83 -10.59 2.22
CA ILE A 33 4.32 -10.28 0.87
C ILE A 33 5.27 -10.81 -0.20
N ARG A 34 6.59 -10.63 -0.02
CA ARG A 34 7.57 -11.20 -0.94
C ARG A 34 7.48 -12.72 -1.01
N ALA A 35 7.37 -13.38 0.14
CA ALA A 35 7.26 -14.84 0.19
C ALA A 35 5.97 -15.39 -0.45
N ALA A 36 4.86 -14.66 -0.37
CA ALA A 36 3.56 -15.12 -0.86
C ALA A 36 3.25 -14.78 -2.32
N PHE A 37 3.69 -13.61 -2.78
CA PHE A 37 3.25 -13.05 -4.07
C PHE A 37 4.38 -12.76 -5.06
N ASP A 38 5.64 -12.89 -4.65
CA ASP A 38 6.82 -12.55 -5.44
C ASP A 38 6.64 -11.29 -6.31
N PRO A 39 6.35 -10.14 -5.68
CA PRO A 39 6.01 -8.93 -6.42
C PRO A 39 7.25 -8.37 -7.12
N GLN A 40 7.06 -7.94 -8.37
CA GLN A 40 8.08 -7.24 -9.14
C GLN A 40 8.40 -5.87 -8.50
N THR A 41 7.38 -5.20 -7.99
CA THR A 41 7.53 -3.94 -7.25
C THR A 41 6.69 -3.98 -5.98
N LEU A 42 7.32 -3.63 -4.86
CA LEU A 42 6.67 -3.52 -3.55
C LEU A 42 7.08 -2.21 -2.89
N GLU A 43 6.11 -1.32 -2.72
CA GLU A 43 6.28 -0.07 -1.98
C GLU A 43 5.40 -0.12 -0.73
N ILE A 44 5.99 0.21 0.41
CA ILE A 44 5.30 0.28 1.69
C ILE A 44 5.50 1.69 2.23
N TYR A 45 4.40 2.35 2.57
CA TYR A 45 4.38 3.69 3.14
C TYR A 45 3.70 3.63 4.50
N ASN A 46 4.36 4.21 5.49
CA ASN A 46 3.82 4.37 6.83
C ASN A 46 3.21 5.77 6.99
N ASP A 47 1.87 5.84 6.98
CA ASP A 47 1.13 7.11 7.09
C ASP A 47 0.66 7.39 8.52
N SER A 48 1.14 6.63 9.52
CA SER A 48 0.73 6.75 10.92
C SER A 48 0.89 8.16 11.49
N HIS A 49 1.91 8.90 11.03
CA HIS A 49 2.22 10.26 11.49
C HIS A 49 1.09 11.26 11.17
N LEU A 50 0.32 11.04 10.10
CA LEU A 50 -0.78 11.94 9.71
C LEU A 50 -1.99 11.83 10.66
N HIS A 51 -2.08 10.74 11.43
CA HIS A 51 -3.22 10.47 12.32
C HIS A 51 -2.85 10.46 13.81
N ALA A 52 -1.57 10.67 14.15
CA ALA A 52 -1.10 10.76 15.54
C ALA A 52 -1.68 11.95 16.34
N HIS A 53 -2.32 12.92 15.66
CA HIS A 53 -2.88 14.13 16.29
C HIS A 53 -4.33 14.01 16.76
N HIS A 54 -5.02 12.88 16.55
CA HIS A 54 -6.37 12.69 17.07
C HIS A 54 -6.37 12.18 18.52
N LYS A 55 -7.06 12.92 19.41
CA LYS A 55 -7.25 12.64 20.85
C LYS A 55 -7.70 11.20 21.21
N ALA A 56 -8.17 10.41 20.24
CA ALA A 56 -8.52 9.00 20.43
C ALA A 56 -7.32 8.06 20.62
N MET A 57 -6.09 8.56 20.39
CA MET A 57 -4.82 7.84 20.65
C MET A 57 -4.25 8.14 22.05
N GLN A 58 -5.04 8.65 23.01
CA GLN A 58 -4.66 8.65 24.42
C GLN A 58 -4.68 7.20 24.95
N GLY A 59 -3.59 6.47 24.73
CA GLY A 59 -3.41 5.11 25.26
C GLY A 59 -2.87 4.08 24.26
N SER A 60 -2.77 4.41 22.98
CA SER A 60 -2.14 3.52 22.00
C SER A 60 -0.66 3.88 21.84
N THR A 61 0.23 2.96 22.27
CA THR A 61 1.69 3.11 22.20
C THR A 61 2.22 2.95 20.76
N SER A 62 1.38 2.48 19.85
CA SER A 62 1.79 2.06 18.51
C SER A 62 1.76 3.21 17.52
N ARG A 63 2.94 3.60 17.02
CA ARG A 63 3.15 4.61 15.97
C ARG A 63 3.06 4.01 14.56
N GLU A 64 2.54 2.80 14.39
CA GLU A 64 2.53 2.07 13.12
C GLU A 64 1.14 1.50 12.84
N THR A 65 0.13 2.37 12.82
CA THR A 65 -1.28 1.95 12.76
C THR A 65 -1.89 2.01 11.37
N HIS A 66 -1.31 2.82 10.48
CA HIS A 66 -1.81 3.08 9.14
C HIS A 66 -0.72 2.81 8.11
N PHE A 67 -0.96 1.85 7.23
CA PHE A 67 -0.03 1.50 6.16
C PHE A 67 -0.68 1.59 4.80
N ARG A 68 0.06 2.08 3.82
CA ARG A 68 -0.30 2.04 2.41
C ARG A 68 0.70 1.17 1.66
N LEU A 69 0.20 0.16 0.97
CA LEU A 69 1.01 -0.78 0.21
C LEU A 69 0.65 -0.70 -1.27
N VAL A 70 1.68 -0.58 -2.10
CA VAL A 70 1.58 -0.71 -3.55
C VAL A 70 2.29 -1.99 -3.94
N ILE A 71 1.53 -2.93 -4.50
CA ILE A 71 2.01 -4.26 -4.86
C ILE A 71 1.75 -4.46 -6.33
N ILE A 72 2.83 -4.65 -7.10
CA ILE A 72 2.80 -4.99 -8.52
C ILE A 72 3.29 -6.42 -8.65
N SER A 73 2.38 -7.31 -9.04
CA SER A 73 2.68 -8.74 -9.20
C SER A 73 1.81 -9.38 -10.28
N ASP A 74 2.38 -10.36 -11.00
CA ASP A 74 1.65 -11.24 -11.90
C ASP A 74 0.71 -12.20 -11.17
N ALA A 75 0.88 -12.42 -9.86
CA ALA A 75 -0.04 -13.23 -9.05
C ALA A 75 -1.47 -12.68 -9.04
N PHE A 76 -1.64 -11.40 -9.36
CA PHE A 76 -2.93 -10.73 -9.46
C PHE A 76 -3.56 -10.83 -10.87
N LYS A 77 -2.81 -11.33 -11.85
CA LYS A 77 -3.32 -11.61 -13.19
C LYS A 77 -4.48 -12.60 -13.08
N SER A 78 -5.58 -12.31 -13.77
CA SER A 78 -6.82 -13.10 -13.73
C SER A 78 -7.62 -13.05 -12.40
N LYS A 79 -7.29 -12.16 -11.45
CA LYS A 79 -8.08 -11.95 -10.21
C LYS A 79 -8.72 -10.57 -10.19
N LEU A 80 -9.96 -10.49 -9.70
CA LEU A 80 -10.67 -9.22 -9.47
C LEU A 80 -10.12 -8.50 -8.24
N GLN A 81 -10.20 -7.16 -8.22
CA GLN A 81 -9.66 -6.31 -7.16
C GLN A 81 -10.09 -6.73 -5.74
N PRO A 82 -11.37 -7.04 -5.45
CA PRO A 82 -11.75 -7.50 -4.11
C PRO A 82 -11.10 -8.83 -3.70
N ALA A 83 -10.89 -9.73 -4.66
CA ALA A 83 -10.21 -11.01 -4.41
C ALA A 83 -8.73 -10.79 -4.10
N ARG A 84 -8.06 -9.88 -4.84
CA ARG A 84 -6.67 -9.48 -4.56
C ARG A 84 -6.54 -8.95 -3.12
N HIS A 85 -7.44 -8.05 -2.72
CA HIS A 85 -7.43 -7.48 -1.37
C HIS A 85 -7.65 -8.56 -0.30
N ARG A 86 -8.62 -9.47 -0.49
CA ARG A 86 -8.85 -10.58 0.45
C ARG A 86 -7.61 -11.45 0.66
N MET A 87 -6.85 -11.74 -0.40
CA MET A 87 -5.62 -12.53 -0.30
C MET A 87 -4.57 -11.82 0.56
N VAL A 88 -4.37 -10.52 0.35
CA VAL A 88 -3.39 -9.75 1.14
C VAL A 88 -3.85 -9.60 2.60
N TYR A 89 -5.14 -9.32 2.83
CA TYR A 89 -5.68 -9.27 4.18
C TYR A 89 -5.56 -10.61 4.90
N ALA A 90 -5.80 -11.74 4.22
CA ALA A 90 -5.63 -13.05 4.82
C ALA A 90 -4.17 -13.30 5.25
N LEU A 91 -3.20 -12.86 4.45
CA LEU A 91 -1.77 -12.99 4.75
C LEU A 91 -1.33 -12.13 5.94
N LEU A 92 -1.89 -10.93 6.07
CA LEU A 92 -1.56 -9.97 7.12
C LEU A 92 -2.49 -10.07 8.34
N ARG A 93 -3.48 -10.97 8.32
CA ARG A 93 -4.45 -11.14 9.41
C ARG A 93 -3.77 -11.37 10.76
N ASP A 94 -2.73 -12.17 10.77
CA ASP A 94 -1.98 -12.50 12.00
C ASP A 94 -1.25 -11.27 12.54
N GLU A 95 -0.73 -10.40 11.67
CA GLU A 95 -0.08 -9.14 12.07
C GLU A 95 -1.11 -8.11 12.56
N MET A 96 -2.30 -8.08 11.95
CA MET A 96 -3.40 -7.22 12.39
C MET A 96 -3.96 -7.64 13.75
N ALA A 97 -3.88 -8.93 14.09
CA ALA A 97 -4.38 -9.46 15.36
C ALA A 97 -3.41 -9.26 16.54
N GLN A 98 -2.19 -8.75 16.29
CA GLN A 98 -1.24 -8.41 17.34
C GLN A 98 -1.70 -7.15 18.11
N GLU A 99 -1.36 -7.06 19.41
CA GLU A 99 -1.76 -5.92 20.26
C GLU A 99 -1.25 -4.56 19.75
N ASN A 100 -0.12 -4.55 19.02
CA ASN A 100 0.45 -3.38 18.36
C ASN A 100 0.33 -3.44 16.83
N GLY A 101 -0.67 -4.18 16.34
CA GLY A 101 -0.88 -4.45 14.92
C GLY A 101 -1.45 -3.29 14.11
N ILE A 102 -1.68 -3.58 12.82
CA ILE A 102 -2.19 -2.62 11.85
C ILE A 102 -3.69 -2.38 12.07
N HIS A 103 -4.11 -1.12 12.23
CA HIS A 103 -5.52 -0.74 12.32
C HIS A 103 -6.16 -0.47 10.96
N ALA A 104 -5.43 0.14 10.03
CA ALA A 104 -5.91 0.44 8.69
C ALA A 104 -4.85 0.18 7.63
N LEU A 105 -5.25 -0.49 6.55
CA LEU A 105 -4.38 -0.91 5.46
C LEU A 105 -4.96 -0.44 4.12
N GLN A 106 -4.24 0.42 3.42
CA GLN A 106 -4.60 0.84 2.08
C GLN A 106 -3.84 0.00 1.06
N LEU A 107 -4.57 -0.79 0.28
CA LEU A 107 -4.00 -1.70 -0.72
C LEU A 107 -4.17 -1.13 -2.12
N ARG A 108 -3.06 -1.01 -2.85
CA ARG A 108 -3.04 -0.83 -4.29
C ARG A 108 -2.42 -2.07 -4.92
N THR A 109 -3.27 -2.90 -5.50
CA THR A 109 -2.85 -4.15 -6.16
C THR A 109 -3.00 -4.00 -7.68
N LEU A 110 -1.86 -3.91 -8.36
CA LEU A 110 -1.81 -3.68 -9.80
C LEU A 110 -1.10 -4.85 -10.48
N THR A 111 -1.45 -5.11 -11.74
CA THR A 111 -0.63 -5.96 -12.62
C THR A 111 0.45 -5.09 -13.30
N PRO A 112 1.56 -5.69 -13.75
CA PRO A 112 2.57 -4.95 -14.52
C PRO A 112 1.98 -4.31 -15.79
N GLU A 113 0.98 -4.95 -16.42
CA GLU A 113 0.24 -4.36 -17.55
C GLU A 113 -0.59 -3.14 -17.14
N GLU A 114 -1.27 -3.19 -15.99
CA GLU A 114 -2.04 -2.06 -15.45
C GLU A 114 -1.13 -0.89 -15.08
N GLU A 115 0.04 -1.15 -14.47
CA GLU A 115 1.03 -0.12 -14.14
C GLU A 115 1.57 0.58 -15.39
N ALA A 116 1.94 -0.20 -16.42
CA ALA A 116 2.41 0.34 -17.69
C ALA A 116 1.35 1.22 -18.38
N ARG A 117 0.07 0.83 -18.27
CA ARG A 117 -1.05 1.62 -18.80
C ARG A 117 -1.27 2.91 -18.00
N GLN A 118 -1.09 2.87 -16.68
CA GLN A 118 -1.24 4.04 -15.83
C GLN A 118 -0.12 5.06 -16.08
N LYS A 119 1.14 4.61 -16.18
CA LYS A 119 2.28 5.48 -16.52
C LYS A 119 2.07 6.24 -17.83
N LYS A 120 1.49 5.60 -18.85
CA LYS A 120 1.16 6.26 -20.13
C LYS A 120 0.13 7.37 -19.95
N LYS A 121 -0.95 7.11 -19.20
CA LYS A 121 -1.98 8.13 -18.92
C LYS A 121 -1.42 9.33 -18.16
N ASP A 122 -0.56 9.09 -17.17
CA ASP A 122 0.00 10.16 -16.36
C ASP A 122 0.92 11.07 -17.21
N VAL A 123 1.72 10.48 -18.10
CA VAL A 123 2.56 11.22 -19.06
C VAL A 123 1.73 12.04 -20.04
N ASP A 124 0.65 11.49 -20.58
CA ASP A 124 -0.24 12.20 -21.51
C ASP A 124 -0.94 13.38 -20.82
N THR A 125 -1.35 13.21 -19.56
CA THR A 125 -2.01 14.25 -18.76
C THR A 125 -1.05 15.41 -18.46
N GLN A 126 0.20 15.12 -18.14
CA GLN A 126 1.23 16.14 -17.88
C GLN A 126 1.58 16.95 -19.14
N LYS A 127 1.64 16.29 -20.31
CA LYS A 127 1.87 16.99 -21.58
C LYS A 127 0.74 17.94 -21.95
N GLN A 128 -0.52 17.56 -21.69
CA GLN A 128 -1.67 18.42 -21.94
C GLN A 128 -1.68 19.66 -21.02
N GLN A 129 -1.32 19.49 -19.75
CA GLN A 129 -1.24 20.59 -18.79
C GLN A 129 -0.08 21.57 -19.11
N GLN A 130 1.06 21.06 -19.59
CA GLN A 130 2.17 21.91 -20.05
C GLN A 130 1.84 22.69 -21.33
N GLN A 131 1.05 22.12 -22.25
CA GLN A 131 0.62 22.84 -23.46
C GLN A 131 -0.42 23.95 -23.15
N GLN A 132 -1.30 23.74 -22.17
CA GLN A 132 -2.29 24.74 -21.76
C GLN A 132 -1.69 25.93 -21.01
N SER A 133 -0.65 25.70 -20.20
CA SER A 133 0.03 26.77 -19.45
C SER A 133 0.89 27.68 -20.35
N GLN A 134 1.46 27.15 -21.43
CA GLN A 134 2.22 27.94 -22.41
C GLN A 134 1.35 28.82 -23.32
N GLN A 135 0.05 28.52 -23.48
CA GLN A 135 -0.86 29.34 -24.29
C GLN A 135 -1.44 30.55 -23.52
N SER A 136 -1.57 30.45 -22.19
CA SER A 136 -2.11 31.52 -21.35
C SER A 136 -1.15 32.69 -21.09
N GLU A 137 0.15 32.54 -21.38
CA GLU A 137 1.15 33.60 -21.11
C GLU A 137 1.34 34.58 -22.29
N THR A 138 0.77 34.29 -23.46
CA THR A 138 0.91 35.12 -24.69
C THR A 138 -0.16 36.21 -24.85
N GLN A 139 -1.09 36.36 -23.91
CA GLN A 139 -2.16 37.37 -23.97
C GLN A 139 -2.17 38.24 -22.71
N LYS A 140 -1.09 38.98 -22.46
CA LYS A 140 -1.18 40.16 -21.59
C LYS A 140 -1.49 41.39 -22.45
N PRO A 141 -2.66 42.03 -22.31
CA PRO A 141 -2.94 43.26 -23.05
C PRO A 141 -1.96 44.35 -22.59
N VAL A 142 -1.33 44.99 -23.58
CA VAL A 142 -0.53 46.21 -23.41
C VAL A 142 -1.34 47.21 -22.59
N PRO A 143 -0.83 47.75 -21.46
CA PRO A 143 -1.57 48.78 -20.74
C PRO A 143 -1.67 50.00 -21.65
N ALA A 144 -2.91 50.35 -22.01
CA ALA A 144 -3.22 51.57 -22.74
C ALA A 144 -2.69 52.78 -21.95
N SER A 145 -1.60 53.36 -22.45
CA SER A 145 -1.11 54.68 -22.06
C SER A 145 -2.21 55.70 -22.36
N GLN A 146 -2.87 56.22 -21.33
CA GLN A 146 -3.67 57.44 -21.45
C GLN A 146 -2.87 58.57 -20.81
N GLY A 147 -2.76 59.68 -21.56
CA GLY A 147 -2.00 60.87 -21.23
C GLY A 147 -2.81 61.93 -20.51
#